data_AF-A0A0A8WXP7-F1
#
_entry.id   AF-A0A0A8WXP7-F1
#
_cell.length_a   1.000
_cell.length_b   1.000
_cell.length_c   1.000
_cell.angle_alpha   90.00
_cell.angle_beta   90.00
_cell.angle_gamma   90.00
#
_symmetry.space_group_name_H-M   'P 1'
#
loop_
_entity.id
_entity.type
_entity.pdbx_description
1 polymer ?
#
loop_
_entity_poly.entity_id
_entity_poly.type
_entity_poly.pdbx_seq_one_letter_code
_entity_poly.pdbx_strand_id
1 'polypeptide(L)'
;MTKPNLSVDIAGIKLRNPVMTASGTFGYGAEFAPYLDLELLGAIVTKGLSMKPKAGNPTPRIVETPGGMLNAIGLQNVGIEAFIAEKVPFLRTVTTPVIVNLYGNTLEEYGELAGRIDAIPEVAGIEVNISCPNVKQGGIVFGTDPQAAFEVVSLVRRSTTKPLIVKLSPNVTDVVVMAKACVDAGAEALSLINTLTGMAIDLQKRRPILANITGGLSGPAIKPVALRMVWQVAKVVKVPLIGIGGIMSATDALEFILAGATAVQVGTANFLDPSSAGTIATGIETWLEENGVADIRELIGALKS
;
A
#
# COMPACT_ATOMS: atom_id res chain seq x y z
N MET A 1 32.58 -5.67 -9.83
CA MET A 1 31.36 -6.20 -10.49
C MET A 1 30.54 -5.01 -10.94
N THR A 2 29.76 -5.12 -12.02
CA THR A 2 28.85 -4.05 -12.46
C THR A 2 27.70 -3.93 -11.49
N LYS A 3 27.38 -2.69 -11.06
CA LYS A 3 26.24 -2.39 -10.18
C LYS A 3 24.95 -2.98 -10.78
N PRO A 4 24.16 -3.78 -10.05
CA PRO A 4 22.96 -4.40 -10.60
C PRO A 4 21.88 -3.37 -10.89
N ASN A 5 21.00 -3.68 -11.84
CA ASN A 5 19.85 -2.85 -12.17
C ASN A 5 18.67 -3.20 -11.27
N LEU A 6 18.31 -2.27 -10.38
CA LEU A 6 17.13 -2.40 -9.52
C LEU A 6 15.88 -1.70 -10.09
N SER A 7 15.99 -1.00 -11.22
CA SER A 7 14.88 -0.19 -11.72
C SER A 7 13.69 -1.03 -12.21
N VAL A 8 12.49 -0.58 -11.87
CA VAL A 8 11.21 -1.20 -12.27
C VAL A 8 10.20 -0.13 -12.68
N ASP A 9 9.13 -0.53 -13.37
CA ASP A 9 8.05 0.35 -13.82
C ASP A 9 6.71 -0.14 -13.25
N ILE A 10 5.96 0.77 -12.65
CA ILE A 10 4.60 0.54 -12.15
C ILE A 10 3.66 1.45 -12.91
N ALA A 11 3.00 0.91 -13.95
CA ALA A 11 2.01 1.65 -14.75
C ALA A 11 2.54 2.99 -15.29
N GLY A 12 3.79 3.03 -15.76
CA GLY A 12 4.48 4.23 -16.25
C GLY A 12 5.22 5.03 -15.18
N ILE A 13 5.07 4.69 -13.89
CA ILE A 13 5.87 5.27 -12.81
C ILE A 13 7.21 4.53 -12.74
N LYS A 14 8.27 5.20 -13.19
CA LYS A 14 9.63 4.68 -13.13
C LYS A 14 10.18 4.75 -11.71
N LEU A 15 10.50 3.60 -11.15
CA LEU A 15 11.11 3.47 -9.83
C LEU A 15 12.59 3.13 -9.98
N ARG A 16 13.45 3.81 -9.23
CA ARG A 16 14.90 3.53 -9.20
C ARG A 16 15.24 2.16 -8.58
N ASN A 17 14.37 1.70 -7.69
CA ASN A 17 14.41 0.40 -7.04
C ASN A 17 12.98 -0.05 -6.70
N PRO A 18 12.72 -1.32 -6.36
CA PRO A 18 11.36 -1.82 -6.18
C PRO A 18 10.74 -1.47 -4.81
N VAL A 19 11.43 -0.73 -3.94
CA VAL A 19 11.00 -0.54 -2.55
C VAL A 19 10.23 0.77 -2.38
N MET A 20 9.02 0.66 -1.88
CA MET A 20 8.11 1.76 -1.61
C MET A 20 7.73 1.77 -0.13
N THR A 21 7.25 2.89 0.40
CA THR A 21 6.65 2.91 1.74
C THR A 21 5.16 2.56 1.67
N ALA A 22 4.61 1.93 2.71
CA ALA A 22 3.20 1.60 2.75
C ALA A 22 2.36 2.78 3.25
N SER A 23 1.21 3.02 2.61
CA SER A 23 0.24 4.03 3.08
C SER A 23 -0.10 3.81 4.55
N GLY A 24 -0.05 4.90 5.31
CA GLY A 24 -0.41 4.91 6.73
C GLY A 24 0.73 4.70 7.71
N THR A 25 1.92 4.32 7.23
CA THR A 25 3.11 4.09 8.07
C THR A 25 4.24 5.08 7.82
N PHE A 26 4.07 6.01 6.88
CA PHE A 26 5.12 6.94 6.46
C PHE A 26 4.64 8.41 6.31
N GLY A 27 3.51 8.74 6.95
CA GLY A 27 2.94 10.09 6.92
C GLY A 27 2.70 10.62 5.50
N TYR A 28 3.24 11.79 5.21
CA TYR A 28 3.26 12.40 3.87
C TYR A 28 4.71 12.58 3.37
N GLY A 29 5.66 11.81 3.92
CA GLY A 29 7.09 11.84 3.59
C GLY A 29 7.92 12.74 4.51
N ALA A 30 7.48 13.98 4.75
CA ALA A 30 8.23 14.99 5.52
C ALA A 30 8.61 14.52 6.92
N GLU A 31 7.73 13.75 7.55
CA GLU A 31 7.92 13.24 8.91
C GLU A 31 9.10 12.27 9.04
N PHE A 32 9.53 11.66 7.92
CA PHE A 32 10.61 10.66 7.88
C PHE A 32 11.91 11.18 7.25
N ALA A 33 11.89 12.32 6.58
CA ALA A 33 13.07 12.94 5.96
C ALA A 33 14.26 13.15 6.92
N PRO A 34 14.07 13.41 8.23
CA PRO A 34 15.20 13.48 9.18
C PRO A 34 15.88 12.13 9.48
N TYR A 35 15.24 11.01 9.15
CA TYR A 35 15.71 9.66 9.53
C TYR A 35 16.20 8.83 8.33
N LEU A 36 15.82 9.21 7.11
CA LEU A 36 16.13 8.49 5.88
C LEU A 36 16.24 9.47 4.72
N ASP A 37 17.27 9.31 3.89
CA ASP A 37 17.30 9.95 2.58
C ASP A 37 16.18 9.35 1.70
N LEU A 38 15.18 10.18 1.39
CA LEU A 38 14.01 9.77 0.62
C LEU A 38 14.38 9.28 -0.79
N GLU A 39 15.54 9.68 -1.31
CA GLU A 39 16.09 9.26 -2.61
C GLU A 39 16.54 7.79 -2.62
N LEU A 40 16.63 7.13 -1.46
CA LEU A 40 16.85 5.69 -1.36
C LEU A 40 15.59 4.88 -1.67
N LEU A 41 14.42 5.52 -1.73
CA LEU A 41 13.15 4.85 -2.00
C LEU A 41 12.83 4.86 -3.51
N GLY A 42 12.17 3.79 -3.96
CA GLY A 42 11.54 3.72 -5.28
C GLY A 42 10.36 4.69 -5.39
N ALA A 43 9.50 4.74 -4.38
CA ALA A 43 8.42 5.72 -4.25
C ALA A 43 7.94 5.88 -2.80
N ILE A 44 7.25 6.98 -2.52
CA ILE A 44 6.55 7.21 -1.26
C ILE A 44 5.05 7.04 -1.49
N VAL A 45 4.39 6.20 -0.67
CA VAL A 45 2.92 6.12 -0.67
C VAL A 45 2.40 6.85 0.57
N THR A 46 1.66 7.94 0.33
CA THR A 46 1.20 8.81 1.42
C THR A 46 0.09 8.16 2.25
N LYS A 47 -0.17 8.74 3.43
CA LYS A 47 -1.38 8.48 4.21
C LYS A 47 -2.63 8.68 3.35
N GLY A 48 -3.56 7.73 3.45
CA GLY A 48 -4.87 7.81 2.80
C GLY A 48 -5.61 9.13 3.06
N LEU A 49 -5.87 9.88 1.99
CA LEU A 49 -6.63 11.12 2.01
C LEU A 49 -8.14 10.88 1.90
N SER A 50 -8.91 11.81 2.47
CA SER A 50 -10.34 11.97 2.22
C SER A 50 -10.69 13.39 1.77
N MET A 51 -11.91 13.60 1.31
CA MET A 51 -12.42 14.92 0.94
C MET A 51 -12.33 15.94 2.07
N LYS A 52 -12.66 15.53 3.30
CA LYS A 52 -12.59 16.37 4.51
C LYS A 52 -11.58 15.80 5.51
N PRO A 53 -11.02 16.63 6.41
CA PRO A 53 -10.18 16.14 7.51
C PRO A 53 -10.93 15.11 8.36
N LYS A 54 -10.20 14.12 8.89
CA LYS A 54 -10.76 13.09 9.77
C LYS A 54 -9.92 12.96 11.03
N ALA A 55 -10.57 12.98 12.18
CA ALA A 55 -9.91 12.84 13.48
C ALA A 55 -9.42 11.41 13.76
N GLY A 56 -10.04 10.40 13.13
CA GLY A 56 -9.81 8.98 13.40
C GLY A 56 -10.68 8.42 14.52
N ASN A 57 -10.46 7.16 14.89
CA ASN A 57 -11.23 6.46 15.93
C ASN A 57 -10.84 6.89 17.35
N PRO A 58 -11.59 6.56 18.41
CA PRO A 58 -11.12 6.75 19.78
C PRO A 58 -9.86 5.92 20.11
N THR A 59 -9.11 6.32 21.15
CA THR A 59 -7.97 5.55 21.68
C THR A 59 -8.42 4.53 22.74
N PRO A 60 -7.69 3.41 22.95
CA PRO A 60 -6.47 2.97 22.27
C PRO A 60 -6.68 2.55 20.81
N ARG A 61 -5.75 2.96 19.93
CA ARG A 61 -5.82 2.71 18.47
C ARG A 61 -4.84 1.65 17.98
N ILE A 62 -3.88 1.24 18.81
CA ILE A 62 -2.85 0.26 18.46
C ILE A 62 -2.64 -0.69 19.62
N VAL A 63 -2.24 -1.92 19.30
CA VAL A 63 -1.79 -2.92 20.28
C VAL A 63 -0.88 -3.91 19.57
N GLU A 64 0.18 -4.34 20.26
CA GLU A 64 1.09 -5.37 19.76
C GLU A 64 0.40 -6.76 19.72
N THR A 65 0.81 -7.59 18.77
CA THR A 65 0.43 -9.00 18.69
C THR A 65 1.67 -9.86 18.44
N PRO A 66 1.64 -11.17 18.71
CA PRO A 66 2.73 -12.05 18.31
C PRO A 66 3.06 -11.90 16.82
N GLY A 67 4.30 -11.50 16.52
CA GLY A 67 4.77 -11.27 15.16
C GLY A 67 4.06 -10.12 14.42
N GLY A 68 3.49 -9.14 15.10
CA GLY A 68 2.78 -8.05 14.41
C GLY A 68 2.15 -7.02 15.32
N MET A 69 1.18 -6.29 14.77
CA MET A 69 0.36 -5.36 15.53
C MET A 69 -1.05 -5.24 14.95
N LEU A 70 -2.01 -4.88 15.80
CA LEU A 70 -3.31 -4.40 15.39
C LEU A 70 -3.34 -2.88 15.38
N ASN A 71 -4.00 -2.31 14.38
CA ASN A 71 -4.29 -0.87 14.32
C ASN A 71 -5.76 -0.60 13.98
N ALA A 72 -6.33 0.41 14.63
CA ALA A 72 -7.67 0.92 14.38
C ALA A 72 -7.64 2.45 14.33
N ILE A 73 -6.79 3.02 13.47
CA ILE A 73 -6.57 4.47 13.39
C ILE A 73 -7.84 5.23 12.99
N GLY A 74 -8.72 4.62 12.19
CA GLY A 74 -9.92 5.27 11.68
C GLY A 74 -9.66 6.27 10.57
N LEU A 75 -8.57 6.06 9.80
CA LEU A 75 -8.19 6.88 8.64
C LEU A 75 -8.00 8.36 8.97
N GLN A 76 -7.44 8.66 10.15
CA GLN A 76 -7.05 10.03 10.51
C GLN A 76 -6.16 10.63 9.41
N ASN A 77 -6.57 11.77 8.86
CA ASN A 77 -5.87 12.45 7.78
C ASN A 77 -6.25 13.94 7.74
N VAL A 78 -5.47 14.73 7.01
CA VAL A 78 -5.61 16.20 6.97
C VAL A 78 -6.69 16.68 6.00
N GLY A 79 -7.22 15.80 5.15
CA GLY A 79 -8.10 16.16 4.05
C GLY A 79 -7.34 16.74 2.85
N ILE A 80 -7.98 16.72 1.68
CA ILE A 80 -7.33 17.14 0.43
C ILE A 80 -6.95 18.63 0.40
N GLU A 81 -7.72 19.53 1.02
CA GLU A 81 -7.38 20.96 1.04
C GLU A 81 -6.09 21.25 1.80
N ALA A 82 -5.98 20.73 3.02
CA ALA A 82 -4.77 20.90 3.83
C ALA A 82 -3.59 20.13 3.22
N PHE A 83 -3.82 19.00 2.57
CA PHE A 83 -2.77 18.32 1.82
C PHE A 83 -2.17 19.21 0.72
N ILE A 84 -3.01 19.87 -0.09
CA ILE A 84 -2.56 20.79 -1.13
C ILE A 84 -1.85 22.00 -0.54
N ALA A 85 -2.41 22.61 0.50
CA ALA A 85 -1.86 23.83 1.09
C ALA A 85 -0.55 23.58 1.88
N GLU A 86 -0.45 22.47 2.59
CA GLU A 86 0.57 22.26 3.62
C GLU A 86 1.55 21.14 3.30
N LYS A 87 1.15 20.11 2.54
CA LYS A 87 1.98 18.93 2.27
C LYS A 87 2.63 18.98 0.88
N VAL A 88 1.89 19.38 -0.16
CA VAL A 88 2.42 19.52 -1.53
C VAL A 88 3.66 20.41 -1.63
N PRO A 89 3.80 21.54 -0.89
CA PRO A 89 5.02 22.34 -0.94
C PRO A 89 6.30 21.56 -0.59
N PHE A 90 6.22 20.61 0.35
CA PHE A 90 7.33 19.71 0.64
C PHE A 90 7.56 18.67 -0.47
N LEU A 91 6.49 18.13 -1.07
CA LEU A 91 6.63 17.15 -2.15
C LEU A 91 7.38 17.72 -3.37
N ARG A 92 7.31 19.04 -3.60
CA ARG A 92 8.10 19.74 -4.64
C ARG A 92 9.61 19.65 -4.43
N THR A 93 10.06 19.43 -3.19
CA THR A 93 11.49 19.37 -2.87
C THR A 93 12.05 17.94 -2.93
N VAL A 94 11.22 16.95 -3.25
CA VAL A 94 11.58 15.52 -3.28
C VAL A 94 11.56 15.06 -4.74
N THR A 95 12.55 14.28 -5.17
CA THR A 95 12.56 13.73 -6.54
C THR A 95 12.04 12.29 -6.60
N THR A 96 12.00 11.61 -5.46
CA THR A 96 11.30 10.32 -5.29
C THR A 96 9.82 10.44 -5.68
N PRO A 97 9.31 9.59 -6.60
CA PRO A 97 7.91 9.59 -6.99
C PRO A 97 6.96 9.47 -5.78
N VAL A 98 5.92 10.31 -5.76
CA VAL A 98 4.91 10.30 -4.70
C VAL A 98 3.60 9.74 -5.25
N ILE A 99 3.09 8.71 -4.59
CA ILE A 99 1.81 8.10 -4.89
C ILE A 99 0.85 8.44 -3.76
N VAL A 100 -0.29 9.04 -4.11
CA VAL A 100 -1.27 9.44 -3.12
C VAL A 100 -2.25 8.31 -2.89
N ASN A 101 -2.31 7.81 -1.66
CA ASN A 101 -3.37 6.89 -1.27
C ASN A 101 -4.65 7.68 -1.00
N LEU A 102 -5.80 7.16 -1.43
CA LEU A 102 -7.10 7.79 -1.19
C LEU A 102 -8.17 6.79 -0.77
N TYR A 103 -9.19 7.28 -0.08
CA TYR A 103 -10.41 6.55 0.20
C TYR A 103 -11.64 7.48 0.21
N GLY A 104 -12.82 6.90 0.03
CA GLY A 104 -14.11 7.56 0.13
C GLY A 104 -15.10 6.70 0.93
N ASN A 105 -16.14 7.32 1.48
CA ASN A 105 -17.27 6.61 2.10
C ASN A 105 -18.38 6.31 1.09
N THR A 106 -18.32 6.97 -0.08
CA THR A 106 -19.28 6.86 -1.18
C THR A 106 -18.55 6.83 -2.51
N LEU A 107 -19.18 6.27 -3.55
CA LEU A 107 -18.63 6.27 -4.91
C LEU A 107 -18.27 7.68 -5.37
N GLU A 108 -19.15 8.66 -5.15
CA GLU A 108 -18.94 10.03 -5.60
C GLU A 108 -17.72 10.67 -4.93
N GLU A 109 -17.51 10.42 -3.63
CA GLU A 109 -16.31 10.89 -2.92
C GLU A 109 -15.03 10.31 -3.50
N TYR A 110 -15.02 9.04 -3.93
CA TYR A 110 -13.85 8.45 -4.60
C TYR A 110 -13.54 9.17 -5.91
N GLY A 111 -14.55 9.40 -6.75
CA GLY A 111 -14.40 10.07 -8.05
C GLY A 111 -13.96 11.53 -7.91
N GLU A 112 -14.58 12.29 -7.01
CA GLU A 112 -14.23 13.70 -6.77
C GLU A 112 -12.81 13.85 -6.22
N LEU A 113 -12.44 13.03 -5.22
CA LEU A 113 -11.12 13.06 -4.63
C LEU A 113 -10.04 12.68 -5.65
N ALA A 114 -10.29 11.67 -6.48
CA ALA A 114 -9.37 11.28 -7.54
C ALA A 114 -9.11 12.42 -8.53
N GLY A 115 -10.15 13.11 -9.01
CA GLY A 115 -10.00 14.26 -9.92
C GLY A 115 -9.25 15.43 -9.31
N ARG A 116 -9.43 15.66 -8.01
CA ARG A 116 -8.65 16.66 -7.28
C ARG A 116 -7.18 16.32 -7.15
N ILE A 117 -6.86 15.06 -6.89
CA ILE A 117 -5.48 14.58 -6.85
C ILE A 117 -4.86 14.59 -8.25
N ASP A 118 -5.67 14.32 -9.29
CA ASP A 118 -5.24 14.41 -10.69
C ASP A 118 -4.74 15.80 -11.08
N ALA A 119 -5.26 16.86 -10.46
CA ALA A 119 -4.83 18.23 -10.71
C ALA A 119 -3.46 18.59 -10.06
N ILE A 120 -2.86 17.71 -9.25
CA ILE A 120 -1.61 17.98 -8.54
C ILE A 120 -0.41 17.43 -9.35
N PRO A 121 0.47 18.29 -9.90
CA PRO A 121 1.59 17.84 -10.73
C PRO A 121 2.62 16.99 -10.00
N GLU A 122 2.82 17.21 -8.69
CA GLU A 122 3.79 16.52 -7.85
C GLU A 122 3.39 15.07 -7.53
N VAL A 123 2.15 14.67 -7.86
CA VAL A 123 1.65 13.32 -7.63
C VAL A 123 1.90 12.46 -8.87
N ALA A 124 2.73 11.43 -8.72
CA ALA A 124 3.08 10.52 -9.81
C ALA A 124 1.99 9.47 -10.10
N GLY A 125 1.13 9.17 -9.14
CA GLY A 125 0.07 8.18 -9.27
C GLY A 125 -0.89 8.16 -8.09
N ILE A 126 -1.95 7.38 -8.21
CA ILE A 126 -2.98 7.22 -7.17
C ILE A 126 -3.07 5.77 -6.73
N GLU A 127 -3.13 5.53 -5.42
CA GLU A 127 -3.47 4.23 -4.85
C GLU A 127 -4.86 4.28 -4.19
N VAL A 128 -5.85 3.62 -4.80
CA VAL A 128 -7.21 3.57 -4.28
C VAL A 128 -7.34 2.47 -3.22
N ASN A 129 -7.61 2.87 -1.98
CA ASN A 129 -7.92 1.95 -0.91
C ASN A 129 -9.43 1.62 -0.92
N ILE A 130 -9.77 0.42 -1.38
CA ILE A 130 -11.16 -0.09 -1.39
C ILE A 130 -11.53 -0.90 -0.14
N SER A 131 -10.66 -0.98 0.87
CA SER A 131 -10.95 -1.74 2.10
C SER A 131 -11.88 -1.01 3.09
N CYS A 132 -12.53 0.08 2.66
CA CYS A 132 -13.45 0.87 3.49
C CYS A 132 -14.91 0.43 3.28
N PRO A 133 -15.76 0.50 4.32
CA PRO A 133 -17.19 0.19 4.19
C PRO A 133 -17.93 1.25 3.37
N ASN A 134 -18.81 0.81 2.48
CA ASN A 134 -19.78 1.63 1.75
C ASN A 134 -20.98 1.94 2.66
N VAL A 135 -21.05 3.16 3.17
CA VAL A 135 -22.11 3.57 4.10
C VAL A 135 -23.48 3.66 3.40
N LYS A 136 -23.52 3.93 2.09
CA LYS A 136 -24.78 4.05 1.31
C LYS A 136 -25.41 2.69 0.98
N GLN A 137 -24.62 1.62 0.86
CA GLN A 137 -25.12 0.26 0.61
C GLN A 137 -25.09 -0.61 1.87
N GLY A 138 -25.51 -0.06 3.02
CA GLY A 138 -25.67 -0.85 4.24
C GLY A 138 -24.37 -1.37 4.87
N GLY A 139 -23.22 -0.76 4.54
CA GLY A 139 -21.92 -1.10 5.13
C GLY A 139 -21.10 -2.13 4.35
N ILE A 140 -21.51 -2.52 3.13
CA ILE A 140 -20.73 -3.44 2.27
C ILE A 140 -19.33 -2.85 2.04
N VAL A 141 -18.27 -3.61 2.35
CA VAL A 141 -16.90 -3.16 2.05
C VAL A 141 -16.67 -3.32 0.55
N PHE A 142 -16.30 -2.23 -0.14
CA PHE A 142 -16.06 -2.26 -1.59
C PHE A 142 -15.03 -3.34 -1.97
N GLY A 143 -14.02 -3.53 -1.13
CA GLY A 143 -12.97 -4.53 -1.28
C GLY A 143 -13.37 -5.96 -0.93
N THR A 144 -14.65 -6.25 -0.68
CA THR A 144 -15.13 -7.62 -0.45
C THR A 144 -16.18 -8.09 -1.46
N ASP A 145 -16.64 -7.21 -2.34
CA ASP A 145 -17.60 -7.52 -3.39
C ASP A 145 -17.02 -7.11 -4.76
N PRO A 146 -16.86 -8.04 -5.72
CA PRO A 146 -16.24 -7.75 -7.02
C PRO A 146 -16.99 -6.69 -7.83
N GLN A 147 -18.32 -6.67 -7.77
CA GLN A 147 -19.14 -5.71 -8.53
C GLN A 147 -18.97 -4.30 -7.95
N ALA A 148 -19.03 -4.17 -6.62
CA ALA A 148 -18.78 -2.91 -5.93
C ALA A 148 -17.35 -2.39 -6.17
N ALA A 149 -16.35 -3.27 -6.18
CA ALA A 149 -14.98 -2.91 -6.55
C ALA A 149 -14.90 -2.41 -8.00
N PHE A 150 -15.53 -3.11 -8.95
CA PHE A 150 -15.58 -2.72 -10.36
C PHE A 150 -16.18 -1.31 -10.52
N GLU A 151 -17.28 -1.01 -9.83
CA GLU A 151 -17.95 0.29 -9.89
C GLU A 151 -17.08 1.44 -9.36
N VAL A 152 -16.44 1.25 -8.20
CA VAL A 152 -15.51 2.24 -7.62
C VAL A 152 -14.36 2.50 -8.56
N VAL A 153 -13.69 1.45 -9.03
CA VAL A 153 -12.51 1.57 -9.88
C VAL A 153 -12.86 2.21 -11.22
N SER A 154 -13.98 1.81 -11.83
CA SER A 154 -14.46 2.41 -13.07
C SER A 154 -14.74 3.90 -12.92
N LEU A 155 -15.32 4.31 -11.79
CA LEU A 155 -15.58 5.73 -11.52
C LEU A 155 -14.28 6.50 -11.30
N VAL A 156 -13.36 5.99 -10.48
CA VAL A 156 -12.06 6.64 -10.26
C VAL A 156 -11.29 6.75 -11.58
N ARG A 157 -11.28 5.70 -12.39
CA ARG A 157 -10.59 5.68 -13.69
C ARG A 157 -11.07 6.79 -14.60
N ARG A 158 -12.38 7.09 -14.62
CA ARG A 158 -12.95 8.20 -15.41
C ARG A 158 -12.57 9.58 -14.86
N SER A 159 -12.20 9.67 -13.59
CA SER A 159 -11.89 10.93 -12.90
C SER A 159 -10.41 11.28 -12.87
N THR A 160 -9.51 10.39 -13.29
CA THR A 160 -8.06 10.62 -13.26
C THR A 160 -7.41 10.14 -14.55
N THR A 161 -6.34 10.82 -14.96
CA THR A 161 -5.45 10.40 -16.04
C THR A 161 -4.13 9.83 -15.52
N LYS A 162 -3.85 10.00 -14.22
CA LYS A 162 -2.67 9.42 -13.56
C LYS A 162 -2.75 7.90 -13.48
N PRO A 163 -1.59 7.23 -13.35
CA PRO A 163 -1.52 5.81 -13.08
C PRO A 163 -2.42 5.40 -11.91
N LEU A 164 -3.29 4.41 -12.15
CA LEU A 164 -4.29 3.94 -11.19
C LEU A 164 -3.90 2.60 -10.57
N ILE A 165 -3.52 2.64 -9.30
CA ILE A 165 -3.19 1.47 -8.48
C ILE A 165 -4.39 1.17 -7.57
N VAL A 166 -4.82 -0.09 -7.48
CA VAL A 166 -5.90 -0.49 -6.56
C VAL A 166 -5.37 -1.40 -5.46
N LYS A 167 -5.60 -1.00 -4.20
CA LYS A 167 -5.14 -1.74 -3.03
C LYS A 167 -6.18 -2.76 -2.56
N LEU A 168 -5.86 -4.05 -2.73
CA LEU A 168 -6.79 -5.15 -2.43
C LEU A 168 -6.82 -5.52 -0.95
N SER A 169 -8.01 -5.84 -0.47
CA SER A 169 -8.23 -6.41 0.86
C SER A 169 -7.89 -7.91 0.87
N PRO A 170 -7.26 -8.43 1.93
CA PRO A 170 -7.12 -9.87 2.12
C PRO A 170 -8.37 -10.53 2.74
N ASN A 171 -9.36 -9.76 3.18
CA ASN A 171 -10.51 -10.26 3.92
C ASN A 171 -11.62 -10.76 2.96
N VAL A 172 -11.25 -11.65 2.04
CA VAL A 172 -12.11 -12.20 0.98
C VAL A 172 -11.90 -13.70 0.82
N THR A 173 -12.92 -14.39 0.31
CA THR A 173 -12.81 -15.82 -0.01
C THR A 173 -11.83 -16.07 -1.16
N ASP A 174 -11.93 -15.27 -2.22
CA ASP A 174 -11.05 -15.39 -3.39
C ASP A 174 -10.55 -14.01 -3.85
N VAL A 175 -9.25 -13.78 -3.66
CA VAL A 175 -8.57 -12.54 -4.06
C VAL A 175 -8.44 -12.42 -5.59
N VAL A 176 -8.43 -13.54 -6.32
CA VAL A 176 -8.32 -13.55 -7.78
C VAL A 176 -9.53 -12.89 -8.44
N VAL A 177 -10.73 -13.16 -7.92
CA VAL A 177 -11.97 -12.56 -8.44
C VAL A 177 -11.95 -11.04 -8.23
N MET A 178 -11.52 -10.59 -7.05
CA MET A 178 -11.36 -9.15 -6.76
C MET A 178 -10.33 -8.49 -7.67
N ALA A 179 -9.18 -9.14 -7.87
CA ALA A 179 -8.11 -8.63 -8.72
C ALA A 179 -8.57 -8.45 -10.18
N LYS A 180 -9.24 -9.46 -10.74
CA LYS A 180 -9.80 -9.39 -12.10
C LYS A 180 -10.81 -8.27 -12.24
N ALA A 181 -11.75 -8.15 -11.30
CA ALA A 181 -12.75 -7.08 -11.33
C ALA A 181 -12.11 -5.68 -11.31
N CYS A 182 -11.04 -5.48 -10.53
CA CYS A 182 -10.33 -4.20 -10.50
C CYS A 182 -9.59 -3.92 -11.82
N VAL A 183 -8.93 -4.94 -12.41
CA VAL A 183 -8.22 -4.79 -13.69
C VAL A 183 -9.20 -4.52 -14.83
N ASP A 184 -10.30 -5.27 -14.90
CA ASP A 184 -11.35 -5.09 -15.91
C ASP A 184 -12.01 -3.70 -15.82
N ALA A 185 -12.03 -3.10 -14.62
CA ALA A 185 -12.51 -1.74 -14.38
C ALA A 185 -11.50 -0.63 -14.72
N GLY A 186 -10.27 -0.98 -15.10
CA GLY A 186 -9.24 -0.05 -15.54
C GLY A 186 -8.13 0.23 -14.52
N ALA A 187 -7.93 -0.62 -13.51
CA ALA A 187 -6.71 -0.58 -12.70
C ALA A 187 -5.49 -0.94 -13.57
N GLU A 188 -4.46 -0.11 -13.50
CA GLU A 188 -3.21 -0.29 -14.27
C GLU A 188 -2.12 -1.00 -13.46
N ALA A 189 -2.30 -1.06 -12.13
CA ALA A 189 -1.51 -1.89 -11.22
C ALA A 189 -2.37 -2.28 -10.02
N LEU A 190 -1.94 -3.32 -9.30
CA LEU A 190 -2.58 -3.73 -8.05
C LEU A 190 -1.55 -3.74 -6.92
N SER A 191 -1.96 -3.28 -5.74
CA SER A 191 -1.16 -3.43 -4.54
C SER A 191 -1.87 -4.34 -3.54
N LEU A 192 -1.16 -5.30 -2.96
CA LEU A 192 -1.76 -6.29 -2.08
C LEU A 192 -0.75 -6.91 -1.11
N ILE A 193 -1.10 -7.09 0.17
CA ILE A 193 -2.44 -6.93 0.75
C ILE A 193 -2.57 -5.71 1.67
N ASN A 194 -3.80 -5.25 1.88
CA ASN A 194 -4.13 -4.47 3.08
C ASN A 194 -4.12 -5.38 4.33
N THR A 195 -4.45 -4.84 5.50
CA THR A 195 -4.41 -5.61 6.76
C THR A 195 -5.50 -6.68 6.86
N LEU A 196 -5.20 -7.79 7.53
CA LEU A 196 -6.20 -8.77 7.98
C LEU A 196 -7.01 -8.22 9.16
N THR A 197 -8.20 -8.75 9.44
CA THR A 197 -8.98 -8.34 10.62
C THR A 197 -8.61 -9.17 11.84
N GLY A 198 -8.36 -8.52 12.98
CA GLY A 198 -8.09 -9.20 14.25
C GLY A 198 -8.62 -8.45 15.47
N MET A 199 -8.47 -9.06 16.64
CA MET A 199 -8.86 -8.48 17.93
C MET A 199 -7.84 -8.84 19.01
N ALA A 200 -7.77 -8.02 20.06
CA ALA A 200 -7.02 -8.33 21.27
C ALA A 200 -7.89 -8.06 22.49
N ILE A 201 -7.80 -8.92 23.51
CA ILE A 201 -8.67 -8.93 24.68
C ILE A 201 -7.84 -8.63 25.93
N ASP A 202 -8.27 -7.65 26.71
CA ASP A 202 -7.79 -7.43 28.07
C ASP A 202 -8.48 -8.47 28.97
N LEU A 203 -7.75 -9.51 29.39
CA LEU A 203 -8.30 -10.61 30.18
C LEU A 203 -8.84 -10.14 31.54
N GLN A 204 -8.17 -9.17 32.17
CA GLN A 204 -8.55 -8.66 33.49
C GLN A 204 -9.84 -7.86 33.40
N LYS A 205 -9.97 -7.02 32.35
CA LYS A 205 -11.14 -6.15 32.15
C LYS A 205 -12.24 -6.81 31.32
N ARG A 206 -12.01 -8.01 30.77
CA ARG A 206 -12.93 -8.77 29.91
C ARG A 206 -13.50 -7.93 28.76
N ARG A 207 -12.65 -7.11 28.15
CA ARG A 207 -13.05 -6.18 27.09
C ARG A 207 -11.98 -6.11 25.99
N PRO A 208 -12.34 -5.66 24.78
CA PRO A 208 -11.35 -5.39 23.74
C PRO A 208 -10.31 -4.37 24.20
N ILE A 209 -9.04 -4.56 23.79
CA ILE A 209 -7.96 -3.59 24.06
C ILE A 209 -8.15 -2.34 23.19
N LEU A 210 -8.48 -2.55 21.91
CA LEU A 210 -8.78 -1.45 20.99
C LEU A 210 -10.16 -0.87 21.29
N ALA A 211 -10.27 0.45 21.31
CA ALA A 211 -11.56 1.12 21.47
C ALA A 211 -12.53 0.79 20.33
N ASN A 212 -12.00 0.48 19.15
CA ASN A 212 -12.77 0.06 17.98
C ASN A 212 -13.13 -1.43 17.97
N ILE A 213 -12.90 -2.17 19.06
CA ILE A 213 -13.12 -3.62 19.23
C ILE A 213 -12.16 -4.47 18.38
N THR A 214 -12.22 -4.32 17.06
CA THR A 214 -11.34 -4.96 16.09
C THR A 214 -10.38 -3.96 15.47
N GLY A 215 -9.31 -4.47 14.85
CA GLY A 215 -8.34 -3.68 14.12
C GLY A 215 -7.68 -4.48 13.00
N GLY A 216 -6.91 -3.78 12.17
CA GLY A 216 -6.11 -4.36 11.11
C GLY A 216 -4.81 -4.97 11.64
N LEU A 217 -4.66 -6.28 11.49
CA LEU A 217 -3.45 -7.05 11.74
C LEU A 217 -2.44 -6.83 10.60
N SER A 218 -1.22 -6.45 11.00
CA SER A 218 -0.07 -6.20 10.14
C SER A 218 1.22 -6.74 10.76
N GLY A 219 2.33 -6.66 10.05
CA GLY A 219 3.63 -7.17 10.48
C GLY A 219 3.92 -8.60 9.99
N PRO A 220 5.04 -9.21 10.40
CA PRO A 220 5.50 -10.53 9.93
C PRO A 220 4.44 -11.62 9.93
N ALA A 221 3.52 -11.59 10.90
CA ALA A 221 2.43 -12.55 11.06
C ALA A 221 1.57 -12.71 9.80
N ILE A 222 1.45 -11.67 8.97
CA ILE A 222 0.62 -11.72 7.77
C ILE A 222 1.40 -12.07 6.49
N LYS A 223 2.75 -12.15 6.55
CA LYS A 223 3.60 -12.40 5.37
C LYS A 223 3.20 -13.67 4.61
N PRO A 224 2.95 -14.83 5.25
CA PRO A 224 2.58 -16.04 4.50
C PRO A 224 1.27 -15.90 3.71
N VAL A 225 0.29 -15.16 4.26
CA VAL A 225 -0.99 -14.90 3.58
C VAL A 225 -0.78 -13.97 2.39
N ALA A 226 0.01 -12.91 2.59
CA ALA A 226 0.34 -11.94 1.57
C ALA A 226 1.09 -12.57 0.38
N LEU A 227 2.14 -13.37 0.64
CA LEU A 227 2.90 -14.09 -0.39
C LEU A 227 2.00 -15.00 -1.23
N ARG A 228 1.15 -15.81 -0.58
CA ARG A 228 0.19 -16.68 -1.27
C ARG A 228 -0.71 -15.86 -2.19
N MET A 229 -1.28 -14.76 -1.69
CA MET A 229 -2.21 -13.93 -2.48
C MET A 229 -1.52 -13.26 -3.67
N VAL A 230 -0.32 -12.72 -3.48
CA VAL A 230 0.48 -12.15 -4.57
C VAL A 230 0.76 -13.21 -5.64
N TRP A 231 1.21 -14.40 -5.24
CA TRP A 231 1.44 -15.52 -6.16
C TRP A 231 0.18 -15.96 -6.91
N GLN A 232 -0.98 -16.01 -6.24
CA GLN A 232 -2.25 -16.35 -6.89
C GLN A 232 -2.66 -15.29 -7.93
N VAL A 233 -2.54 -14.01 -7.59
CA VAL A 233 -2.91 -12.90 -8.47
C VAL A 233 -1.93 -12.76 -9.63
N ALA A 234 -0.63 -12.95 -9.42
CA ALA A 234 0.40 -12.89 -10.47
C ALA A 234 0.14 -13.86 -11.62
N LYS A 235 -0.53 -14.99 -11.35
CA LYS A 235 -0.87 -16.00 -12.37
C LYS A 235 -2.03 -15.61 -13.28
N VAL A 236 -2.89 -14.68 -12.85
CA VAL A 236 -4.18 -14.43 -13.51
C VAL A 236 -4.34 -13.02 -14.07
N VAL A 237 -3.48 -12.07 -13.66
CA VAL A 237 -3.46 -10.72 -14.22
C VAL A 237 -2.12 -10.43 -14.89
N LYS A 238 -2.08 -9.41 -15.77
CA LYS A 238 -0.87 -8.99 -16.49
C LYS A 238 -0.33 -7.63 -16.05
N VAL A 239 -1.11 -6.88 -15.28
CA VAL A 239 -0.69 -5.61 -14.70
C VAL A 239 0.38 -5.85 -13.63
N PRO A 240 1.32 -4.90 -13.42
CA PRO A 240 2.31 -5.01 -12.36
C PRO A 240 1.65 -5.10 -10.98
N LEU A 241 2.28 -5.89 -10.11
CA LEU A 241 1.83 -6.10 -8.73
C LEU A 241 2.80 -5.45 -7.75
N ILE A 242 2.25 -4.86 -6.69
CA ILE A 242 3.00 -4.31 -5.57
C ILE A 242 2.72 -5.16 -4.34
N GLY A 243 3.72 -5.94 -3.91
CA GLY A 243 3.62 -6.83 -2.76
C GLY A 243 3.68 -6.09 -1.42
N ILE A 244 2.78 -6.41 -0.50
CA ILE A 244 2.67 -5.73 0.80
C ILE A 244 2.27 -6.75 1.86
N GLY A 245 2.95 -6.72 3.00
CA GLY A 245 2.53 -7.43 4.21
C GLY A 245 3.66 -8.18 4.89
N GLY A 246 4.10 -7.68 6.05
CA GLY A 246 5.09 -8.37 6.89
C GLY A 246 6.52 -8.40 6.35
N ILE A 247 6.85 -7.52 5.41
CA ILE A 247 8.21 -7.32 4.90
C ILE A 247 9.04 -6.60 5.97
N MET A 248 10.08 -7.25 6.47
CA MET A 248 11.00 -6.70 7.48
C MET A 248 12.46 -6.68 7.02
N SER A 249 12.76 -7.32 5.89
CA SER A 249 14.11 -7.50 5.38
C SER A 249 14.15 -7.52 3.84
N ALA A 250 15.36 -7.41 3.29
CA ALA A 250 15.60 -7.61 1.85
C ALA A 250 15.18 -9.01 1.38
N THR A 251 15.42 -10.04 2.18
CA THR A 251 14.96 -11.40 1.90
C THR A 251 13.45 -11.46 1.74
N ASP A 252 12.70 -10.86 2.68
CA ASP A 252 11.23 -10.83 2.56
C ASP A 252 10.79 -10.11 1.28
N ALA A 253 11.40 -8.97 0.95
CA ALA A 253 11.08 -8.24 -0.29
C ALA A 253 11.35 -9.09 -1.54
N LEU A 254 12.49 -9.78 -1.59
CA LEU A 254 12.85 -10.69 -2.68
C LEU A 254 11.89 -11.89 -2.80
N GLU A 255 11.38 -12.43 -1.68
CA GLU A 255 10.34 -13.46 -1.71
C GLU A 255 9.06 -12.97 -2.40
N PHE A 256 8.64 -11.72 -2.15
CA PHE A 256 7.50 -11.12 -2.84
C PHE A 256 7.77 -10.94 -4.34
N ILE A 257 8.98 -10.52 -4.70
CA ILE A 257 9.38 -10.36 -6.10
C ILE A 257 9.36 -11.72 -6.82
N LEU A 258 9.93 -12.76 -6.21
CA LEU A 258 9.86 -14.14 -6.70
C LEU A 258 8.42 -14.64 -6.85
N ALA A 259 7.54 -14.28 -5.91
CA ALA A 259 6.12 -14.62 -5.97
C ALA A 259 5.36 -13.93 -7.13
N GLY A 260 5.95 -12.90 -7.75
CA GLY A 260 5.39 -12.19 -8.90
C GLY A 260 5.14 -10.69 -8.69
N ALA A 261 5.58 -10.12 -7.56
CA ALA A 261 5.54 -8.68 -7.37
C ALA A 261 6.61 -7.97 -8.23
N THR A 262 6.22 -6.86 -8.85
CA THR A 262 7.13 -5.95 -9.57
C THR A 262 7.81 -4.98 -8.59
N ALA A 263 7.10 -4.56 -7.55
CA ALA A 263 7.59 -3.71 -6.47
C ALA A 263 7.02 -4.17 -5.13
N VAL A 264 7.48 -3.59 -4.01
CA VAL A 264 7.00 -3.91 -2.67
C VAL A 264 6.74 -2.65 -1.84
N GLN A 265 5.79 -2.70 -0.90
CA GLN A 265 5.62 -1.67 0.12
C GLN A 265 6.02 -2.16 1.51
N VAL A 266 6.85 -1.37 2.20
CA VAL A 266 7.30 -1.60 3.57
C VAL A 266 6.44 -0.77 4.53
N GLY A 267 5.75 -1.45 5.44
CA GLY A 267 4.82 -0.84 6.39
C GLY A 267 5.31 -0.88 7.83
N THR A 268 4.88 -1.91 8.56
CA THR A 268 5.11 -2.09 10.01
C THR A 268 6.59 -1.99 10.42
N ALA A 269 7.53 -2.40 9.56
CA ALA A 269 8.97 -2.26 9.83
C ALA A 269 9.37 -0.80 10.13
N ASN A 270 8.76 0.18 9.46
CA ASN A 270 9.07 1.59 9.67
C ASN A 270 8.70 2.11 11.06
N PHE A 271 7.82 1.41 11.79
CA PHE A 271 7.51 1.74 13.18
C PHE A 271 8.55 1.22 14.18
N LEU A 272 9.29 0.17 13.79
CA LEU A 272 10.41 -0.33 14.59
C LEU A 272 11.68 0.47 14.31
N ASP A 273 11.95 0.74 13.02
CA ASP A 273 13.06 1.57 12.58
C ASP A 273 12.62 2.41 11.36
N PRO A 274 12.59 3.75 11.45
CA PRO A 274 12.13 4.64 10.39
C PRO A 274 12.97 4.56 9.10
N SER A 275 14.18 4.00 9.16
CA SER A 275 15.07 3.81 8.00
C SER A 275 14.84 2.48 7.27
N SER A 276 13.99 1.58 7.81
CA SER A 276 13.83 0.19 7.34
C SER A 276 13.64 0.07 5.83
N ALA A 277 12.78 0.90 5.23
CA ALA A 277 12.53 0.83 3.79
C ALA A 277 13.79 1.12 2.96
N GLY A 278 14.62 2.09 3.36
CA GLY A 278 15.91 2.36 2.72
C GLY A 278 16.92 1.23 2.93
N THR A 279 17.01 0.70 4.16
CA THR A 279 17.87 -0.45 4.48
C THR A 279 17.50 -1.69 3.67
N ILE A 280 16.21 -1.94 3.46
CA ILE A 280 15.71 -3.03 2.61
C ILE A 280 16.10 -2.79 1.14
N ALA A 281 16.00 -1.57 0.63
CA ALA A 281 16.41 -1.25 -0.74
C ALA A 281 17.90 -1.54 -0.98
N THR A 282 18.77 -1.09 -0.07
CA THR A 282 20.20 -1.39 -0.11
C THR A 282 20.47 -2.89 0.04
N GLY A 283 19.75 -3.59 0.93
CA GLY A 283 19.93 -5.02 1.12
C GLY A 283 19.53 -5.85 -0.12
N ILE A 284 18.56 -5.40 -0.92
CA ILE A 284 18.22 -6.04 -2.20
C ILE A 284 19.40 -5.92 -3.16
N GLU A 285 20.00 -4.73 -3.26
CA GLU A 285 21.17 -4.49 -4.10
C GLU A 285 22.34 -5.40 -3.70
N THR A 286 22.66 -5.47 -2.40
CA THR A 286 23.71 -6.35 -1.88
C THR A 286 23.44 -7.81 -2.23
N TRP A 287 22.21 -8.30 -2.06
CA TRP A 287 21.88 -9.69 -2.40
C TRP A 287 22.04 -9.97 -3.90
N LEU A 288 21.64 -9.04 -4.78
CA LEU A 288 21.82 -9.17 -6.23
C LEU A 288 23.32 -9.26 -6.60
N GLU A 289 24.16 -8.40 -6.00
CA GLU A 289 25.62 -8.41 -6.20
C GLU A 289 26.24 -9.74 -5.75
N GLU A 290 25.91 -10.21 -4.56
CA GLU A 290 26.44 -11.45 -3.98
C GLU A 290 26.03 -12.70 -4.76
N ASN A 291 24.85 -12.68 -5.40
CA ASN A 291 24.32 -13.80 -6.15
C ASN A 291 24.53 -13.67 -7.67
N GLY A 292 25.22 -12.63 -8.13
CA GLY A 292 25.51 -12.41 -9.55
C GLY A 292 24.27 -12.18 -10.42
N VAL A 293 23.19 -11.63 -9.84
CA VAL A 293 21.97 -11.27 -10.57
C VAL A 293 22.11 -9.84 -11.08
N ALA A 294 22.12 -9.68 -12.41
CA ALA A 294 22.41 -8.40 -13.04
C ALA A 294 21.19 -7.45 -13.03
N ASP A 295 19.97 -8.00 -13.08
CA ASP A 295 18.74 -7.23 -13.13
C ASP A 295 17.65 -7.83 -12.24
N ILE A 296 17.05 -7.01 -11.37
CA ILE A 296 15.98 -7.45 -10.46
C ILE A 296 14.80 -8.08 -11.19
N ARG A 297 14.57 -7.70 -12.46
CA ARG A 297 13.47 -8.20 -13.28
C ARG A 297 13.61 -9.68 -13.62
N GLU A 298 14.82 -10.24 -13.50
CA GLU A 298 15.06 -11.69 -13.63
C GLU A 298 14.36 -12.49 -12.53
N LEU A 299 14.07 -11.87 -11.38
CA LEU A 299 13.44 -12.53 -10.24
C LEU A 299 11.91 -12.42 -10.28
N ILE A 300 11.33 -11.46 -11.00
CA ILE A 300 9.89 -11.21 -10.99
C ILE A 300 9.15 -12.46 -11.50
N GLY A 301 8.42 -13.11 -10.60
CA GLY A 301 7.64 -14.31 -10.92
C GLY A 301 8.50 -15.56 -11.21
N ALA A 302 9.79 -15.56 -10.85
CA ALA A 302 10.71 -16.66 -11.12
C ALA A 302 10.57 -17.86 -10.14
N LEU A 303 9.57 -17.83 -9.25
CA LEU A 303 9.26 -18.93 -8.34
C LEU A 303 8.94 -20.21 -9.13
N LYS A 304 9.70 -21.28 -8.88
CA LYS A 304 9.46 -22.61 -9.45
C LYS A 304 8.40 -23.33 -8.61
N SER A 305 7.23 -23.61 -9.19
CA SER A 305 6.09 -24.28 -8.53
C SER A 305 5.48 -25.37 -9.39
#